data_AF-A0A4P8WQ83-F1
#
_entry.id   AF-A0A4P8WQ83-F1
#
_cell.length_a   1.000
_cell.length_b   1.000
_cell.length_c   1.000
_cell.angle_alpha   90.00
_cell.angle_beta   90.00
_cell.angle_gamma   90.00
#
_symmetry.space_group_name_H-M   'P 1'
#
loop_
_entity.id
_entity.type
_entity.pdbx_description
1 polymer ?
#
loop_
_entity_poly.entity_id
_entity_poly.type
_entity_poly.pdbx_seq_one_letter_code
_entity_poly.pdbx_strand_id
1 'polypeptide(L)'
;MSTDQPIHREQQQPNHDRSNTGDREQRYSGDVARLNGHELIAIDEWLPGREPTQYDLDLTDSYEYRTRYWRCRNCGQERNRRDEFRDQCETPAPPTPLEAEGYSINDPRTRRALSEDMDVHFATAGALYEVVSESGHTYEVDIEKETCSCPDFEQRQPDDGCKHLRRVDLEIRTGLVPALDGTFIR
;
A
#
# COMPACT_ATOMS: atom_id res chain seq x y z
N MET A 1 -44.52 -21.47 61.88
CA MET A 1 -44.98 -20.06 61.95
C MET A 1 -43.73 -19.22 61.75
N SER A 2 -43.34 -18.80 60.54
CA SER A 2 -44.08 -18.51 59.29
C SER A 2 -44.92 -17.24 59.33
N THR A 3 -45.06 -16.58 58.17
CA THR A 3 -45.59 -15.22 57.89
C THR A 3 -44.69 -14.06 58.38
N ASP A 4 -44.54 -12.90 57.71
CA ASP A 4 -45.00 -12.39 56.39
C ASP A 4 -44.25 -11.04 56.12
N GLN A 5 -43.93 -10.51 54.91
CA GLN A 5 -43.84 -10.97 53.51
C GLN A 5 -42.67 -10.20 52.81
N PRO A 6 -42.09 -10.68 51.68
CA PRO A 6 -41.18 -9.88 50.85
C PRO A 6 -41.94 -8.90 49.93
N ILE A 7 -41.41 -7.69 49.73
CA ILE A 7 -42.02 -6.67 48.86
C ILE A 7 -41.67 -6.96 47.39
N HIS A 8 -42.70 -7.05 46.54
CA HIS A 8 -42.58 -7.17 45.09
C HIS A 8 -41.92 -5.91 44.48
N ARG A 9 -40.97 -6.09 43.56
CA ARG A 9 -40.53 -5.03 42.63
C ARG A 9 -40.16 -5.63 41.29
N GLU A 10 -40.59 -4.99 40.20
CA GLU A 10 -40.70 -5.64 38.90
C GLU A 10 -39.36 -5.90 38.20
N GLN A 11 -39.34 -6.98 37.41
CA GLN A 11 -38.24 -7.34 36.52
C GLN A 11 -38.23 -6.41 35.28
N GLN A 12 -37.60 -5.24 35.40
CA GLN A 12 -37.31 -4.39 34.25
C GLN A 12 -35.98 -4.82 33.61
N GLN A 13 -36.07 -5.74 32.65
CA GLN A 13 -34.96 -6.04 31.74
C GLN A 13 -34.68 -4.82 30.85
N PRO A 14 -33.44 -4.28 30.82
CA PRO A 14 -33.01 -3.39 29.75
C PRO A 14 -32.65 -4.24 28.53
N ASN A 15 -33.41 -4.14 27.45
CA ASN A 15 -32.99 -4.68 26.16
C ASN A 15 -31.74 -3.92 25.68
N HIS A 16 -30.57 -4.54 25.78
CA HIS A 16 -29.36 -4.05 25.14
C HIS A 16 -29.20 -4.68 23.75
N ASP A 17 -30.12 -4.35 22.84
CA ASP A 17 -29.83 -4.35 21.41
C ASP A 17 -28.71 -3.34 21.17
N ARG A 18 -27.48 -3.84 21.05
CA ARG A 18 -26.29 -3.04 20.78
C ARG A 18 -25.51 -3.62 19.61
N SER A 19 -26.10 -3.48 18.43
CA SER A 19 -25.49 -3.76 17.13
C SER A 19 -24.27 -2.85 16.89
N ASN A 20 -23.13 -3.22 17.48
CA ASN A 20 -21.90 -2.44 17.43
C ASN A 20 -20.97 -2.96 16.33
N THR A 21 -21.24 -2.58 15.08
CA THR A 21 -20.43 -2.95 13.90
C THR A 21 -19.71 -1.77 13.25
N GLY A 22 -19.78 -0.56 13.84
CA GLY A 22 -19.37 0.69 13.19
C GLY A 22 -17.87 0.97 13.10
N ASP A 23 -17.04 0.43 13.99
CA ASP A 23 -15.61 0.80 14.05
C ASP A 23 -14.69 -0.06 13.17
N ARG A 24 -15.12 -1.25 12.72
CA ARG A 24 -14.31 -2.12 11.85
C ARG A 24 -14.27 -1.65 10.38
N GLU A 25 -15.25 -0.84 9.97
CA GLU A 25 -15.37 -0.34 8.58
C GLU A 25 -14.83 1.09 8.39
N GLN A 26 -14.47 1.79 9.47
CA GLN A 26 -13.86 3.12 9.40
C GLN A 26 -12.41 3.03 8.88
N ARG A 27 -12.28 2.98 7.55
CA ARG A 27 -11.01 3.12 6.83
C ARG A 27 -10.52 4.56 6.92
N TYR A 28 -9.74 4.88 7.95
CA TYR A 28 -8.99 6.13 7.99
C TYR A 28 -7.94 6.09 6.87
N SER A 29 -8.02 7.05 5.94
CA SER A 29 -6.96 7.27 4.96
C SER A 29 -5.64 7.48 5.71
N GLY A 30 -4.61 6.71 5.37
CA GLY A 30 -3.36 6.70 6.15
C GLY A 30 -2.77 8.09 6.32
N ASP A 31 -2.75 8.60 7.55
CA ASP A 31 -2.22 9.92 7.85
C ASP A 31 -0.73 9.97 7.52
N VAL A 32 -0.33 10.82 6.57
CA VAL A 32 1.07 11.02 6.19
C VAL A 32 1.61 12.31 6.82
N ALA A 33 2.77 12.24 7.48
CA ALA A 33 3.45 13.38 8.04
C ALA A 33 4.93 13.40 7.62
N ARG A 34 5.55 14.58 7.57
CA ARG A 34 7.00 14.73 7.37
C ARG A 34 7.61 15.48 8.55
N LEU A 35 8.64 14.89 9.17
CA LEU A 35 9.32 15.45 10.33
C LEU A 35 10.78 15.00 10.33
N ASN A 36 11.74 15.93 10.51
CA ASN A 36 13.17 15.62 10.64
C ASN A 36 13.75 14.70 9.54
N GLY A 37 13.24 14.80 8.30
CA GLY A 37 13.63 13.96 7.16
C GLY A 37 12.91 12.60 7.07
N HIS A 38 12.15 12.21 8.09
CA HIS A 38 11.29 11.03 8.06
C HIS A 38 10.01 11.32 7.27
N GLU A 39 9.63 10.42 6.37
CA GLU A 39 8.25 10.34 5.85
C GLU A 39 7.49 9.30 6.67
N LEU A 40 6.60 9.79 7.53
CA LEU A 40 5.87 9.00 8.52
C LEU A 40 4.49 8.63 7.98
N ILE A 41 4.12 7.36 8.08
CA ILE A 41 2.76 6.86 7.87
C ILE A 41 2.16 6.41 9.20
N ALA A 42 0.91 6.74 9.45
CA ALA A 42 0.14 6.13 10.53
C ALA A 42 -0.26 4.70 10.15
N ILE A 43 0.04 3.74 11.02
CA ILE A 43 -0.41 2.36 10.91
C ILE A 43 -1.46 2.13 12.01
N ASP A 44 -2.67 1.75 11.59
CA ASP A 44 -3.77 1.31 12.44
C ASP A 44 -3.85 -0.22 12.40
N GLU A 45 -3.61 -0.88 13.53
CA GLU A 45 -3.56 -2.34 13.62
C GLU A 45 -4.51 -2.85 14.71
N TRP A 46 -5.22 -3.94 14.44
CA TRP A 46 -6.09 -4.61 15.42
C TRP A 46 -5.33 -5.79 16.01
N LEU A 47 -5.01 -5.69 17.31
CA LEU A 47 -4.26 -6.70 18.05
C LEU A 47 -5.21 -7.53 18.92
N PRO A 48 -5.02 -8.87 19.01
CA PRO A 48 -5.83 -9.72 19.87
C PRO A 48 -5.51 -9.50 21.35
N GLY A 49 -6.55 -9.57 22.19
CA GLY A 49 -6.48 -9.29 23.62
C GLY A 49 -7.10 -7.93 24.00
N ARG A 50 -6.83 -7.49 25.23
CA ARG A 50 -7.29 -6.22 25.79
C ARG A 50 -6.26 -5.11 25.60
N GLU A 51 -6.71 -3.87 25.51
CA GLU A 51 -5.83 -2.70 25.42
C GLU A 51 -4.95 -2.58 26.69
N PRO A 52 -3.62 -2.47 26.57
CA PRO A 52 -2.74 -2.28 27.72
C PRO A 52 -2.96 -0.93 28.41
N THR A 53 -3.72 -0.92 29.51
CA THR A 53 -3.89 0.27 30.35
C THR A 53 -2.77 0.39 31.38
N GLN A 54 -2.55 1.60 31.92
CA GLN A 54 -1.57 1.87 32.98
C GLN A 54 -1.99 1.37 34.38
N TYR A 55 -3.13 0.68 34.48
CA TYR A 55 -3.71 0.11 35.70
C TYR A 55 -4.18 -1.32 35.45
N ASP A 56 -4.08 -2.18 36.47
CA ASP A 56 -4.71 -3.50 36.51
C ASP A 56 -6.23 -3.38 36.74
N LEU A 57 -6.92 -2.68 35.83
CA LEU A 57 -8.37 -2.45 35.87
C LEU A 57 -8.98 -2.79 34.51
N ASP A 58 -9.81 -3.83 34.48
CA ASP A 58 -10.59 -4.22 33.31
C ASP A 58 -11.69 -3.19 33.03
N LEU A 59 -11.46 -2.31 32.05
CA LEU A 59 -12.40 -1.28 31.62
C LEU A 59 -13.21 -1.66 30.38
N THR A 60 -12.87 -2.75 29.69
CA THR A 60 -13.57 -3.25 28.48
C THR A 60 -13.64 -4.78 28.41
N ASP A 61 -14.75 -5.29 27.87
CA ASP A 61 -14.94 -6.71 27.52
C ASP A 61 -14.45 -7.05 26.10
N SER A 62 -13.52 -6.28 25.54
CA SER A 62 -13.07 -6.46 24.15
C SER A 62 -12.00 -7.56 24.02
N TYR A 63 -12.16 -8.42 23.01
CA TYR A 63 -11.22 -9.50 22.67
C TYR A 63 -10.17 -9.10 21.62
N GLU A 64 -10.33 -7.92 21.03
CA GLU A 64 -9.36 -7.22 20.19
C GLU A 64 -9.28 -5.76 20.67
N TYR A 65 -8.16 -5.09 20.41
CA TYR A 65 -8.04 -3.63 20.55
C TYR A 65 -7.29 -3.04 19.35
N ARG A 66 -7.56 -1.77 19.04
CA ARG A 66 -6.86 -1.05 17.96
C ARG A 66 -5.69 -0.27 18.54
N THR A 67 -4.48 -0.56 18.07
CA THR A 67 -3.33 0.32 18.24
C THR A 67 -3.19 1.26 17.05
N ARG A 68 -2.61 2.43 17.28
CA ARG A 68 -2.18 3.36 16.23
C ARG A 68 -0.74 3.78 16.52
N TYR A 69 0.16 3.48 15.61
CA TYR A 69 1.56 3.89 15.68
C TYR A 69 2.01 4.56 14.38
N TRP A 70 3.22 5.09 14.37
CA TRP A 70 3.82 5.80 13.24
C TRP A 70 5.08 5.07 12.78
N ARG A 71 5.18 4.78 11.49
CA ARG A 71 6.35 4.16 10.87
C ARG A 71 6.97 5.10 9.83
N CYS A 72 8.30 5.22 9.84
CA CYS A 72 9.02 5.93 8.78
C CYS A 72 9.19 5.02 7.55
N ARG A 73 8.76 5.50 6.38
CA ARG A 73 8.98 4.81 5.08
C ARG A 73 10.46 4.73 4.68
N ASN A 74 11.29 5.62 5.20
CA ASN A 74 12.69 5.77 4.80
C ASN A 74 13.61 4.85 5.63
N CYS A 75 13.68 5.07 6.94
CA CYS A 75 14.54 4.30 7.85
C CYS A 75 13.84 3.11 8.54
N GLY A 76 12.55 2.87 8.25
CA GLY A 76 11.77 1.77 8.83
C GLY A 76 11.41 1.91 10.31
N GLN A 77 11.93 2.92 11.03
CA GLN A 77 11.71 3.09 12.46
C GLN A 77 10.23 3.30 12.83
N GLU A 78 9.81 2.70 13.93
CA GLU A 78 8.44 2.73 14.45
C GLU A 78 8.39 3.42 15.83
N ARG A 79 7.34 4.22 16.08
CA ARG A 79 7.09 4.95 17.33
C ARG A 79 5.59 5.07 17.58
N ASN A 80 5.18 5.16 18.85
CA ASN A 80 3.75 5.33 19.16
C ASN A 80 3.26 6.74 18.83
N ARG A 81 4.17 7.73 18.79
CA ARG A 81 3.82 9.13 18.46
C ARG A 81 4.82 9.73 17.49
N ARG A 82 4.34 10.61 16.60
CA ARG A 82 5.18 11.29 15.61
C ARG A 82 6.27 12.18 16.24
N ASP A 83 6.05 12.75 17.42
CA ASP A 83 7.01 13.62 18.13
C ASP A 83 8.14 12.84 18.86
N GLU A 84 8.10 11.51 18.79
CA GLU A 84 9.20 10.64 19.22
C GLU A 84 10.29 10.49 18.12
N PHE A 85 10.01 10.89 16.87
CA PHE A 85 11.01 11.00 15.79
C PHE A 85 11.83 12.30 15.89
N ARG A 86 12.61 12.41 16.96
CA ARG A 86 13.40 13.62 17.29
C ARG A 86 14.69 13.72 16.49
N ASP A 87 15.30 12.57 16.21
CA ASP A 87 16.55 12.45 15.46
C ASP A 87 16.31 12.57 13.95
N GLN A 88 17.33 12.98 13.19
CA GLN A 88 17.23 13.11 11.74
C GLN A 88 17.17 11.73 11.06
N CYS A 89 16.44 11.62 9.96
CA CYS A 89 16.45 10.43 9.13
C CYS A 89 17.72 10.38 8.28
N GLU A 90 18.73 9.63 8.73
CA GLU A 90 19.97 9.41 7.98
C GLU A 90 19.76 8.58 6.70
N THR A 91 18.71 7.75 6.67
CA THR A 91 18.30 7.04 5.45
C THR A 91 17.59 8.01 4.50
N PRO A 92 18.04 8.16 3.24
CA PRO A 92 17.31 8.94 2.24
C PRO A 92 15.92 8.33 1.98
N ALA A 93 15.04 9.08 1.33
CA ALA A 93 13.79 8.51 0.83
C ALA A 93 14.10 7.34 -0.13
N PRO A 94 13.34 6.23 -0.07
CA PRO A 94 13.47 5.18 -1.07
C PRO A 94 13.13 5.79 -2.44
N PRO A 95 13.91 5.48 -3.50
CA PRO A 95 13.65 6.03 -4.83
C PRO A 95 12.23 5.64 -5.27
N THR A 96 11.54 6.53 -5.97
CA THR A 96 10.29 6.16 -6.64
C THR A 96 10.58 5.09 -7.71
N PRO A 97 9.57 4.30 -8.15
CA PRO A 97 9.75 3.32 -9.23
C PRO A 97 10.43 3.90 -10.50
N LEU A 98 10.20 5.19 -10.79
CA LEU A 98 10.86 5.94 -11.85
C LEU A 98 12.38 6.11 -11.59
N GLU A 99 12.72 6.56 -10.39
CA GLU A 99 14.11 6.87 -10.00
C GLU A 99 14.95 5.62 -9.74
N ALA A 100 14.33 4.48 -9.44
CA ALA A 100 15.02 3.24 -9.05
C ALA A 100 15.93 2.63 -10.13
N GLU A 101 15.68 2.91 -11.41
CA GLU A 101 16.58 2.61 -12.54
C GLU A 101 17.12 3.87 -13.24
N GLY A 102 16.96 5.05 -12.62
CA GLY A 102 17.42 6.31 -13.19
C GLY A 102 16.56 6.89 -14.32
N TYR A 103 15.34 6.39 -14.54
CA TYR A 103 14.41 6.99 -15.49
C TYR A 103 13.92 8.36 -15.01
N SER A 104 14.53 9.43 -15.51
CA SER A 104 14.06 10.79 -15.21
C SER A 104 12.71 11.06 -15.86
N ILE A 105 11.75 11.61 -15.10
CA ILE A 105 10.49 12.18 -15.62
C ILE A 105 10.73 13.35 -16.60
N ASN A 106 11.93 13.91 -16.61
CA ASN A 106 12.35 14.94 -17.58
C ASN A 106 12.67 14.34 -18.95
N ASP A 107 12.99 13.05 -19.06
CA ASP A 107 13.24 12.40 -20.34
C ASP A 107 11.95 12.31 -21.21
N PRO A 108 12.02 12.65 -22.51
CA PRO A 108 10.86 12.59 -23.39
C PRO A 108 10.25 11.20 -23.58
N ARG A 109 10.99 10.09 -23.47
CA ARG A 109 10.43 8.73 -23.59
C ARG A 109 9.78 8.28 -22.28
N THR A 110 10.39 8.56 -21.12
CA THR A 110 9.74 8.31 -19.82
C THR A 110 8.41 9.06 -19.73
N ARG A 111 8.38 10.32 -20.19
CA ARG A 111 7.13 11.09 -20.26
C ARG A 111 6.10 10.45 -21.17
N ARG A 112 6.47 10.06 -22.40
CA ARG A 112 5.57 9.36 -23.33
C ARG A 112 5.05 8.04 -22.77
N ALA A 113 5.93 7.25 -22.14
CA ALA A 113 5.55 6.00 -21.50
C ALA A 113 4.44 6.21 -20.46
N LEU A 114 4.52 7.30 -19.68
CA LEU A 114 3.52 7.70 -18.69
C LEU A 114 2.27 8.42 -19.26
N SER A 115 2.36 9.07 -20.43
CA SER A 115 1.32 10.01 -20.90
C SER A 115 0.56 9.59 -22.16
N GLU A 116 1.14 8.73 -23.00
CA GLU A 116 0.45 8.18 -24.17
C GLU A 116 -0.40 6.99 -23.72
N ASP A 117 -1.60 6.84 -24.31
CA ASP A 117 -2.54 5.79 -23.90
C ASP A 117 -2.00 4.42 -24.35
N MET A 118 -1.84 3.50 -23.40
CA MET A 118 -1.24 2.18 -23.65
C MET A 118 -1.75 1.18 -22.62
N ASP A 119 -2.30 0.06 -23.10
CA ASP A 119 -2.66 -1.09 -22.27
C ASP A 119 -1.51 -2.10 -22.26
N VAL A 120 -1.13 -2.60 -21.08
CA VAL A 120 -0.18 -3.71 -20.93
C VAL A 120 -0.93 -4.98 -20.56
N HIS A 121 -0.60 -6.08 -21.21
CA HIS A 121 -1.13 -7.41 -20.91
C HIS A 121 0.04 -8.38 -20.66
N PHE A 122 -0.04 -9.11 -19.54
CA PHE A 122 0.89 -10.20 -19.25
C PHE A 122 0.59 -11.40 -20.14
N ALA A 123 1.60 -11.91 -20.86
CA ALA A 123 1.41 -13.09 -21.70
C ALA A 123 1.17 -14.35 -20.86
N THR A 124 0.79 -15.46 -21.51
CA THR A 124 0.35 -16.68 -20.80
C THR A 124 1.42 -17.31 -19.89
N ALA A 125 2.72 -17.06 -20.14
CA ALA A 125 3.80 -17.42 -19.21
C ALA A 125 5.11 -16.65 -19.52
N GLY A 126 5.89 -16.36 -18.47
CA GLY A 126 7.27 -15.90 -18.57
C GLY A 126 7.45 -14.37 -18.66
N ALA A 127 8.57 -13.93 -19.23
CA ALA A 127 8.98 -12.53 -19.27
C ALA A 127 8.34 -11.69 -20.40
N LEU A 128 7.27 -12.19 -21.02
CA LEU A 128 6.64 -11.60 -22.20
C LEU A 128 5.39 -10.80 -21.84
N TYR A 129 5.28 -9.61 -22.41
CA TYR A 129 4.18 -8.67 -22.24
C TYR A 129 3.74 -8.16 -23.61
N GLU A 130 2.44 -8.04 -23.82
CA GLU A 130 1.85 -7.39 -24.99
C GLU A 130 1.48 -5.95 -24.62
N VAL A 131 1.92 -4.97 -25.42
CA VAL A 131 1.62 -3.56 -25.23
C VAL A 131 0.78 -3.07 -26.39
N VAL A 132 -0.50 -2.79 -26.15
CA VAL A 132 -1.37 -2.13 -27.13
C VAL A 132 -1.15 -0.63 -27.01
N SER A 133 -0.68 -0.01 -28.09
CA SER A 133 -0.43 1.44 -28.13
C SER A 133 -1.66 2.23 -28.62
N GLU A 134 -1.74 3.52 -28.26
CA GLU A 134 -2.77 4.50 -28.66
C GLU A 134 -3.21 4.43 -30.14
N SER A 135 -2.29 4.07 -31.04
CA SER A 135 -2.54 3.90 -32.48
C SER A 135 -3.17 2.56 -32.87
N GLY A 136 -3.55 1.70 -31.91
CA GLY A 136 -4.15 0.38 -32.12
C GLY A 136 -3.16 -0.72 -32.51
N HIS A 137 -1.84 -0.47 -32.38
CA HIS A 137 -0.81 -1.46 -32.66
C HIS A 137 -0.35 -2.17 -31.37
N THR A 138 -0.40 -3.50 -31.37
CA THR A 138 0.20 -4.35 -30.32
C THR A 138 1.68 -4.60 -30.62
N TYR A 139 2.52 -4.48 -29.60
CA TYR A 139 3.94 -4.85 -29.63
C TYR A 139 4.26 -5.86 -28.52
N GLU A 140 5.14 -6.80 -28.82
CA GLU A 140 5.68 -7.74 -27.84
C GLU A 140 6.88 -7.07 -27.13
N VAL A 141 6.99 -7.29 -25.82
CA VAL A 141 8.07 -6.81 -24.95
C VAL A 141 8.58 -8.00 -24.13
N ASP A 142 9.89 -8.26 -24.21
CA ASP A 142 10.59 -9.30 -23.44
C ASP A 142 11.47 -8.61 -22.39
N ILE A 143 11.04 -8.65 -21.13
CA ILE A 143 11.72 -7.95 -20.03
C ILE A 143 12.99 -8.69 -19.58
N GLU A 144 13.10 -10.00 -19.79
CA GLU A 144 14.32 -10.77 -19.48
C GLU A 144 15.45 -10.48 -20.48
N LYS A 145 15.10 -10.14 -21.72
CA LYS A 145 16.06 -9.79 -22.80
C LYS A 145 16.16 -8.28 -23.04
N GLU A 146 15.39 -7.47 -22.31
CA GLU A 146 15.24 -6.01 -22.51
C GLU A 146 14.90 -5.64 -23.97
N THR A 147 14.07 -6.44 -24.66
CA THR A 147 13.70 -6.20 -26.07
C THR A 147 12.24 -5.85 -26.29
N CYS A 148 11.94 -5.19 -27.42
CA CYS A 148 10.58 -4.92 -27.88
C CYS A 148 10.50 -5.03 -29.40
N SER A 149 9.40 -5.58 -29.94
CA SER A 149 9.17 -5.74 -31.39
C SER A 149 8.76 -4.44 -32.11
N CYS A 150 8.90 -3.27 -31.48
CA CYS A 150 8.52 -2.00 -32.09
C CYS A 150 9.66 -1.38 -32.94
N PRO A 151 9.34 -0.68 -34.05
CA PRO A 151 10.35 -0.06 -34.90
C PRO A 151 11.25 0.98 -34.22
N ASP A 152 10.79 1.61 -33.13
CA ASP A 152 11.59 2.58 -32.36
C ASP A 152 12.68 1.90 -31.51
N PHE A 153 12.53 0.60 -31.20
CA PHE A 153 13.56 -0.20 -30.56
C PHE A 153 14.62 -0.66 -31.57
N GLU A 154 14.21 -1.23 -32.71
CA GLU A 154 15.11 -1.66 -33.79
C GLU A 154 16.05 -0.54 -34.27
N GLN A 155 15.55 0.69 -34.33
CA GLN A 155 16.30 1.87 -34.77
C GLN A 155 17.24 2.47 -33.70
N ARG A 156 17.20 2.00 -32.44
CA ARG A 156 17.87 2.68 -31.32
C ARG A 156 18.61 1.77 -30.33
N GLN A 157 18.84 0.50 -30.67
CA GLN A 157 19.75 -0.33 -29.89
C GLN A 157 21.16 0.31 -29.86
N PRO A 158 21.88 0.31 -28.71
CA PRO A 158 21.51 -0.36 -27.45
C PRO A 158 20.84 0.54 -26.40
N ASP A 159 21.30 1.78 -26.23
CA ASP A 159 21.43 2.37 -24.87
C ASP A 159 20.20 3.13 -24.31
N ASP A 160 19.16 3.38 -25.11
CA ASP A 160 18.08 4.33 -24.75
C ASP A 160 16.69 3.64 -24.65
N GLY A 161 16.58 2.40 -25.14
CA GLY A 161 15.32 1.64 -25.17
C GLY A 161 14.18 2.32 -25.95
N CYS A 162 12.97 1.80 -25.78
CA CYS A 162 11.73 2.35 -26.36
C CYS A 162 10.69 2.68 -25.29
N LYS A 163 9.63 3.41 -25.67
CA LYS A 163 8.55 3.78 -24.74
C LYS A 163 7.79 2.57 -24.15
N HIS A 164 7.71 1.46 -24.89
CA HIS A 164 6.95 0.27 -24.48
C HIS A 164 7.67 -0.49 -23.36
N LEU A 165 8.99 -0.70 -23.48
CA LEU A 165 9.82 -1.30 -22.42
C LEU A 165 9.65 -0.54 -21.10
N ARG A 166 9.83 0.79 -21.12
CA ARG A 166 9.67 1.63 -19.92
C ARG A 166 8.23 1.65 -19.38
N ARG A 167 7.21 1.49 -20.23
CA ARG A 167 5.81 1.37 -19.78
C ARG A 167 5.57 0.05 -19.04
N VAL A 168 5.98 -1.07 -19.62
CA VAL A 168 5.81 -2.41 -19.01
C VAL A 168 6.52 -2.48 -17.66
N ASP A 169 7.80 -2.09 -17.62
CA ASP A 169 8.59 -2.04 -16.40
C ASP A 169 7.91 -1.20 -15.29
N LEU A 170 7.46 0.02 -15.61
CA LEU A 170 6.81 0.89 -14.63
C LEU A 170 5.49 0.32 -14.12
N GLU A 171 4.76 -0.47 -14.93
CA GLU A 171 3.56 -1.18 -14.49
C GLU A 171 3.87 -2.41 -13.63
N ILE A 172 4.97 -3.12 -13.88
CA ILE A 172 5.48 -4.18 -12.99
C ILE A 172 5.84 -3.56 -11.63
N ARG A 173 6.66 -2.50 -11.63
CA ARG A 173 7.16 -1.85 -10.41
C ARG A 173 6.12 -1.02 -9.64
N THR A 174 4.95 -0.78 -10.23
CA THR A 174 3.77 -0.22 -9.53
C THR A 174 2.73 -1.28 -9.16
N GLY A 175 2.94 -2.56 -9.51
CA GLY A 175 2.03 -3.67 -9.19
C GLY A 175 0.73 -3.67 -10.00
N LEU A 176 0.70 -2.99 -11.15
CA LEU A 176 -0.44 -2.96 -12.07
C LEU A 176 -0.52 -4.23 -12.93
N VAL A 177 0.64 -4.78 -13.30
CA VAL A 177 0.78 -6.09 -13.95
C VAL A 177 1.61 -7.05 -13.07
N PRO A 178 1.51 -8.38 -13.28
CA PRO A 178 2.41 -9.34 -12.64
C PRO A 178 3.88 -9.06 -12.96
N ALA A 179 4.76 -9.47 -12.04
CA ALA A 179 6.18 -9.61 -12.28
C ALA A 179 6.50 -10.91 -13.07
N LEU A 180 7.79 -11.11 -13.36
CA LEU A 180 8.32 -12.24 -14.15
C LEU A 180 7.96 -13.63 -13.63
N ASP A 181 7.63 -13.76 -12.34
CA ASP A 181 7.21 -15.01 -11.68
C ASP A 181 5.67 -15.20 -11.63
N GLY A 182 4.91 -14.27 -12.21
CA GLY A 182 3.44 -14.25 -12.19
C GLY A 182 2.84 -13.70 -10.90
N THR A 183 3.64 -13.17 -9.96
CA THR A 183 3.14 -12.54 -8.72
C THR A 183 2.95 -11.04 -8.88
N PHE A 184 2.01 -10.46 -8.15
CA PHE A 184 1.84 -9.00 -8.08
C PHE A 184 2.62 -8.43 -6.88
N ILE A 185 3.40 -7.39 -7.11
CA ILE A 185 4.01 -6.59 -6.05
C ILE A 185 2.88 -5.87 -5.27
N ARG A 186 2.95 -5.87 -3.93
CA ARG A 186 1.82 -5.55 -3.04
C ARG A 186 2.22 -4.78 -1.79
#